data_AF-A0A7J2NKB0-F1
#
_entry.id   AF-A0A7J2NKB0-F1
#
_cell.length_a   1.000
_cell.length_b   1.000
_cell.length_c   1.000
_cell.angle_alpha   90.00
_cell.angle_beta   90.00
_cell.angle_gamma   90.00
#
_symmetry.space_group_name_H-M   'P 1'
#
loop_
_entity.id
_entity.type
_entity.pdbx_description
1 polymer ?
#
loop_
_entity_poly.entity_id
_entity_poly.type
_entity_poly.pdbx_seq_one_letter_code
_entity_poly.pdbx_strand_id
1 'polypeptide(L)'
;MIPIINGIGGNLGSVVGARLASALHMGSISPKLEGVELERNIMTGLALGITTYLSLALFSIALAPALGLEINVEIWRFAAVMMLAGVLLTFVVLATSMVSALYSFKLGLDPDNVVAPLTASAGDIAGILCLIMSLTVVGI
;
A
#
# COMPACT_ATOMS: atom_id res chain seq x y z
N MET A 1 15.90 -0.18 2.06
CA MET A 1 14.65 -0.37 1.29
C MET A 1 13.43 -0.54 2.20
N ILE A 2 13.53 -1.29 3.31
CA ILE A 2 12.40 -1.52 4.25
C ILE A 2 11.68 -0.22 4.67
N PRO A 3 12.36 0.85 5.12
CA PRO A 3 11.66 2.05 5.57
C PRO A 3 10.87 2.76 4.46
N ILE A 4 11.35 2.68 3.21
CA ILE A 4 10.71 3.34 2.06
C ILE A 4 9.45 2.59 1.65
N ILE A 5 9.53 1.26 1.57
CA ILE A 5 8.39 0.41 1.20
C ILE A 5 7.25 0.56 2.20
N ASN A 6 7.59 0.54 3.50
CA ASN A 6 6.62 0.73 4.57
C ASN A 6 6.00 2.13 4.55
N GLY A 7 6.82 3.17 4.36
CA GLY A 7 6.34 4.55 4.25
C GLY A 7 5.36 4.75 3.09
N ILE A 8 5.63 4.16 1.93
CA ILE A 8 4.71 4.19 0.78
C ILE A 8 3.41 3.44 1.11
N GLY A 9 3.50 2.27 1.75
CA GLY A 9 2.32 1.51 2.18
C GLY A 9 1.45 2.28 3.16
N GLY A 10 2.04 2.93 4.18
CA GLY A 10 1.32 3.77 5.13
C GLY A 10 0.62 4.96 4.45
N ASN A 11 1.30 5.64 3.52
CA ASN A 11 0.73 6.76 2.77
C ASN A 11 -0.43 6.31 1.87
N LEU A 12 -0.30 5.18 1.16
CA LEU A 12 -1.38 4.58 0.38
C LEU A 12 -2.59 4.29 1.25
N GLY A 13 -2.35 3.74 2.45
CA GLY A 13 -3.38 3.45 3.45
C GLY A 13 -4.13 4.69 3.91
N SER A 14 -3.40 5.78 4.18
CA SER A 14 -4.00 7.06 4.55
C SER A 14 -4.89 7.62 3.44
N VAL A 15 -4.44 7.59 2.18
CA VAL A 15 -5.23 8.07 1.04
C VAL A 15 -6.49 7.24 0.84
N VAL A 16 -6.39 5.91 0.88
CA VAL A 16 -7.54 5.01 0.71
C VAL A 16 -8.49 5.15 1.90
N GLY A 17 -7.95 5.21 3.12
CA GLY A 17 -8.70 5.43 4.34
C GLY A 17 -9.54 6.70 4.31
N ALA A 18 -8.92 7.83 3.97
CA ALA A 18 -9.60 9.12 3.88
C ALA A 18 -10.72 9.11 2.83
N ARG A 19 -10.51 8.44 1.68
CA ARG A 19 -11.54 8.30 0.64
C ARG A 19 -12.71 7.43 1.11
N LEU A 20 -12.44 6.33 1.81
CA LEU A 20 -13.46 5.46 2.37
C LEU A 20 -14.23 6.16 3.49
N ALA A 21 -13.54 6.86 4.39
CA ALA A 21 -14.14 7.66 5.45
C ALA A 21 -15.07 8.73 4.89
N SER A 22 -14.61 9.49 3.89
CA SER A 22 -15.41 10.50 3.18
C SER A 22 -16.65 9.88 2.54
N ALA A 23 -16.51 8.72 1.89
CA ALA A 23 -17.63 8.04 1.23
C ALA A 23 -18.65 7.46 2.24
N LEU A 24 -18.19 6.98 3.41
CA LEU A 24 -19.06 6.57 4.52
C LEU A 24 -19.80 7.77 5.10
N HIS A 25 -19.13 8.90 5.33
CA HIS A 25 -19.72 10.11 5.90
C HIS A 25 -20.77 10.75 4.98
N MET A 26 -20.53 10.72 3.66
CA MET A 26 -21.50 11.18 2.66
C MET A 26 -22.66 10.19 2.43
N GLY A 27 -22.63 9.01 3.07
CA GLY A 27 -23.63 7.96 2.87
C GLY A 27 -23.59 7.32 1.48
N SER A 28 -22.55 7.56 0.69
CA SER A 28 -22.40 7.01 -0.67
C SER A 28 -21.92 5.56 -0.68
N ILE A 29 -21.32 5.09 0.42
CA ILE A 29 -21.01 3.68 0.65
C ILE A 29 -21.76 3.23 1.90
N SER A 30 -22.59 2.19 1.77
CA SER A 30 -23.21 1.56 2.95
C SER A 30 -22.14 0.87 3.80
N PRO A 31 -22.30 0.70 5.12
CA PRO A 31 -21.35 -0.04 5.98
C PRO A 31 -21.26 -1.56 5.70
N LYS A 32 -21.67 -1.99 4.49
CA LYS A 32 -21.47 -3.31 3.92
C LYS A 32 -20.35 -3.22 2.87
N LEU A 33 -19.53 -4.27 2.75
CA LEU A 33 -18.43 -4.40 1.79
C LEU A 33 -18.92 -4.57 0.34
N GLU A 34 -19.88 -3.78 -0.11
CA GLU A 34 -20.58 -3.96 -1.37
C GLU A 34 -20.89 -2.60 -2.00
N GLY A 35 -20.69 -2.49 -3.32
CA GLY A 35 -21.07 -1.32 -4.12
C GLY A 35 -19.99 -0.87 -5.10
N VAL A 36 -20.43 -0.27 -6.21
CA VAL A 36 -19.58 0.20 -7.32
C VAL A 36 -18.52 1.20 -6.86
N GLU A 37 -18.82 2.05 -5.88
CA GLU A 37 -17.85 3.00 -5.30
C GLU A 37 -16.73 2.30 -4.51
N LEU A 38 -17.02 1.15 -3.87
CA LEU A 38 -16.01 0.37 -3.18
C LEU A 38 -15.05 -0.27 -4.17
N GLU A 39 -15.58 -0.91 -5.22
CA GLU A 39 -14.78 -1.48 -6.31
C GLU A 39 -13.91 -0.42 -6.98
N ARG A 40 -14.47 0.77 -7.23
CA ARG A 40 -13.73 1.90 -7.80
C ARG A 40 -12.60 2.37 -6.89
N ASN A 41 -12.83 2.43 -5.57
CA ASN A 41 -11.81 2.80 -4.60
C ASN A 41 -10.69 1.75 -4.52
N ILE A 42 -11.02 0.45 -4.54
CA ILE A 42 -10.04 -0.64 -4.60
C ILE A 42 -9.21 -0.54 -5.88
N MET A 43 -9.86 -0.42 -7.04
CA MET A 43 -9.18 -0.34 -8.33
C MET A 43 -8.28 0.90 -8.40
N THR A 44 -8.72 2.05 -7.88
CA THR A 44 -7.89 3.25 -7.82
C THR A 44 -6.71 3.06 -6.86
N GLY A 45 -6.92 2.41 -5.72
CA GLY A 45 -5.86 2.11 -4.76
C GLY A 45 -4.81 1.17 -5.32
N LEU A 46 -5.22 0.13 -6.06
CA LEU A 46 -4.32 -0.77 -6.77
C LEU A 46 -3.54 -0.05 -7.86
N ALA A 47 -4.21 0.78 -8.68
CA ALA A 47 -3.56 1.56 -9.72
C ALA A 47 -2.54 2.55 -9.14
N LEU A 48 -2.88 3.20 -8.02
CA LEU A 48 -1.98 4.10 -7.30
C LEU A 48 -0.76 3.33 -6.77
N GLY A 49 -0.97 2.20 -6.09
CA GLY A 49 0.11 1.36 -5.59
C GLY A 49 1.06 0.90 -6.70
N ILE A 50 0.52 0.30 -7.77
CA ILE A 50 1.32 -0.13 -8.93
C ILE A 50 2.13 1.04 -9.50
N THR A 51 1.50 2.19 -9.71
CA THR A 51 2.18 3.37 -10.27
C THR A 51 3.30 3.87 -9.35
N THR A 52 3.05 3.93 -8.05
CA THR A 52 4.04 4.39 -7.07
C THR A 52 5.23 3.43 -6.96
N TYR A 53 5.00 2.12 -6.87
CA TYR A 53 6.09 1.14 -6.76
C TYR A 53 6.86 0.98 -8.08
N LEU A 54 6.19 1.10 -9.23
CA LEU A 54 6.87 1.16 -10.53
C LEU A 54 7.79 2.39 -10.60
N SER A 55 7.25 3.56 -10.23
CA SER A 55 8.02 4.80 -10.21
C SER A 55 9.23 4.68 -9.28
N LEU A 56 9.03 4.13 -8.08
CA LEU A 56 10.12 3.89 -7.12
C LEU A 56 11.22 3.00 -7.71
N ALA A 57 10.86 1.91 -8.39
CA ALA A 57 11.83 1.02 -9.02
C ALA A 57 12.63 1.75 -10.10
N LEU A 58 11.96 2.49 -10.98
CA LEU A 58 12.60 3.26 -12.05
C LEU A 58 13.54 4.34 -11.50
N PHE A 59 13.08 5.11 -10.51
CA PHE A 59 13.91 6.13 -9.86
C PHE A 59 15.12 5.51 -9.17
N SER A 60 14.96 4.37 -8.50
CA SER A 60 16.07 3.68 -7.83
C SER A 60 17.13 3.22 -8.83
N ILE A 61 16.72 2.68 -9.98
CA ILE A 61 17.64 2.26 -11.06
C ILE A 61 18.35 3.46 -11.69
N ALA A 62 17.63 4.56 -11.92
CA ALA A 62 18.20 5.74 -12.56
C ALA A 62 19.18 6.51 -11.66
N LEU A 63 18.89 6.58 -10.35
CA LEU A 63 19.63 7.41 -9.41
C LEU A 63 20.80 6.69 -8.75
N ALA A 64 20.76 5.36 -8.62
CA ALA A 64 21.83 4.59 -8.00
C ALA A 64 23.22 4.82 -8.64
N PRO A 65 23.36 4.83 -9.99
CA PRO A 65 24.65 5.15 -10.63
C PRO A 65 25.11 6.58 -10.33
N ALA A 66 24.19 7.55 -10.29
CA ALA A 66 24.50 8.95 -10.01
C ALA A 66 24.99 9.18 -8.57
N LEU A 67 24.60 8.31 -7.64
CA LEU A 67 25.02 8.32 -6.24
C LEU A 67 26.25 7.43 -5.98
N GLY A 68 26.83 6.81 -7.01
CA GLY A 68 27.94 5.87 -6.86
C GLY A 68 27.56 4.59 -6.11
N LEU A 69 26.26 4.25 -6.05
CA LEU A 69 25.76 3.04 -5.40
C LEU A 69 25.80 1.88 -6.40
N GLU A 70 26.60 0.87 -6.09
CA GLU A 70 26.64 -0.37 -6.87
C GLU A 70 25.42 -1.24 -6.54
N ILE A 71 24.52 -1.38 -7.51
CA ILE A 71 23.45 -2.38 -7.44
C ILE A 71 24.06 -3.72 -7.87
N ASN A 72 24.47 -4.54 -6.89
CA ASN A 72 24.99 -5.90 -7.09
C ASN A 72 23.93 -6.93 -7.52
N VAL A 73 22.74 -6.46 -7.94
CA VAL A 73 21.60 -7.27 -8.34
C VAL A 73 21.22 -6.88 -9.76
N GLU A 74 20.89 -7.85 -10.59
CA GLU A 74 20.36 -7.57 -11.93
C GLU A 74 19.15 -6.63 -11.86
N ILE A 75 19.15 -5.61 -12.71
CA ILE A 75 18.12 -4.56 -12.75
C ILE A 75 16.71 -5.16 -12.82
N TRP A 76 16.53 -6.21 -13.61
CA TRP A 76 15.25 -6.90 -13.75
C TRP A 76 14.81 -7.60 -12.45
N ARG A 77 15.74 -8.23 -11.73
CA ARG A 77 15.44 -8.90 -10.45
C ARG A 77 15.11 -7.87 -9.37
N PHE A 78 15.81 -6.75 -9.34
CA PHE A 78 15.49 -5.64 -8.45
C PHE A 78 14.09 -5.07 -8.72
N ALA A 79 13.78 -4.78 -9.99
CA ALA A 79 12.45 -4.29 -10.38
C ALA A 79 11.34 -5.29 -10.05
N ALA A 80 11.58 -6.58 -10.27
CA ALA A 80 10.65 -7.66 -9.92
C ALA A 80 10.36 -7.68 -8.41
N VAL A 81 11.39 -7.64 -7.55
CA VAL A 81 11.19 -7.61 -6.09
C VAL A 81 10.39 -6.39 -5.67
N MET A 82 10.72 -5.20 -6.20
CA MET A 82 10.01 -3.95 -5.84
C MET A 82 8.55 -3.99 -6.25
N MET A 83 8.24 -4.48 -7.45
CA MET A 83 6.86 -4.62 -7.90
C MET A 83 6.10 -5.66 -7.08
N LEU A 84 6.68 -6.83 -6.85
CA LEU A 84 6.01 -7.94 -6.18
C LEU A 84 5.74 -7.58 -4.70
N ALA A 85 6.73 -6.99 -4.02
CA ALA A 85 6.58 -6.52 -2.65
C ALA A 85 5.56 -5.38 -2.57
N GLY A 86 5.62 -4.44 -3.52
CA GLY A 86 4.73 -3.29 -3.57
C GLY A 86 3.28 -3.66 -3.81
N VAL A 87 3.01 -4.57 -4.75
CA VAL A 87 1.66 -5.06 -5.05
C VAL A 87 1.10 -5.81 -3.85
N LEU A 88 1.86 -6.75 -3.27
CA LEU A 88 1.42 -7.50 -2.08
C LEU A 88 1.12 -6.56 -0.91
N LEU A 89 2.00 -5.60 -0.64
CA LEU A 89 1.80 -4.64 0.43
C LEU A 89 0.57 -3.75 0.17
N THR A 90 0.36 -3.31 -1.07
CA THR A 90 -0.82 -2.53 -1.46
C THR A 90 -2.11 -3.30 -1.15
N PHE A 91 -2.17 -4.60 -1.46
CA PHE A 91 -3.33 -5.42 -1.10
C PHE A 91 -3.58 -5.48 0.41
N VAL A 92 -2.53 -5.68 1.21
CA VAL A 92 -2.67 -5.71 2.67
C VAL A 92 -3.17 -4.37 3.20
N VAL A 93 -2.55 -3.28 2.75
CA VAL A 93 -2.90 -1.90 3.12
C VAL A 93 -4.37 -1.61 2.79
N LEU A 94 -4.81 -1.91 1.57
CA LEU A 94 -6.21 -1.74 1.14
C LEU A 94 -7.17 -2.51 2.04
N ALA A 95 -6.88 -3.79 2.29
CA ALA A 95 -7.71 -4.63 3.14
C ALA A 95 -7.79 -4.07 4.56
N THR A 96 -6.66 -3.66 5.14
CA THR A 96 -6.63 -3.10 6.50
C THR A 96 -7.34 -1.76 6.59
N SER A 97 -7.22 -0.89 5.59
CA SER A 97 -7.93 0.40 5.56
C SER A 97 -9.43 0.21 5.42
N MET A 98 -9.88 -0.75 4.62
CA MET A 98 -11.30 -1.07 4.46
C MET A 98 -11.91 -1.64 5.74
N VAL A 99 -11.25 -2.64 6.34
CA VAL A 99 -11.73 -3.27 7.58
C VAL A 99 -11.76 -2.24 8.70
N SER A 100 -10.68 -1.47 8.88
CA SER A 100 -10.61 -0.46 9.94
C SER A 100 -11.65 0.64 9.74
N ALA A 101 -11.87 1.12 8.52
CA ALA A 101 -12.87 2.17 8.27
C ALA A 101 -14.29 1.70 8.60
N LEU A 102 -14.65 0.48 8.16
CA LEU A 102 -15.98 -0.08 8.41
C LEU A 102 -16.23 -0.41 9.87
N TYR A 103 -15.24 -0.99 10.56
CA TYR A 103 -15.36 -1.29 11.99
C TYR A 103 -15.44 -0.01 12.82
N SER A 104 -14.63 0.99 12.51
CA SER A 104 -14.67 2.29 13.20
C SER A 104 -16.05 2.92 13.06
N PHE A 105 -16.58 2.95 11.83
CA PHE A 105 -17.92 3.48 11.56
C PHE A 105 -19.02 2.72 12.32
N LYS A 106 -18.96 1.37 12.35
CA LYS A 106 -19.93 0.55 13.10
C LYS A 106 -19.86 0.77 14.61
N LEU A 107 -18.68 1.09 15.14
CA LEU A 107 -18.48 1.39 16.56
C LEU A 107 -18.78 2.86 16.92
N GLY A 108 -19.18 3.68 15.95
CA GLY A 108 -19.37 5.13 16.15
C GLY A 108 -18.06 5.90 16.36
N LEU A 109 -16.92 5.28 16.06
CA LEU A 109 -15.61 5.93 16.05
C LEU A 109 -15.42 6.65 14.71
N ASP A 110 -14.72 7.77 14.74
CA ASP A 110 -14.33 8.47 13.52
C ASP A 110 -13.25 7.67 12.78
N PRO A 111 -13.54 7.16 11.56
CA PRO A 111 -12.57 6.41 10.77
C PRO A 111 -11.27 7.18 10.52
N ASP A 112 -11.29 8.51 10.46
CA ASP A 112 -10.11 9.33 10.20
C ASP A 112 -9.07 9.21 11.33
N ASN A 113 -9.52 8.94 12.56
CA ASN A 113 -8.63 8.78 13.73
C ASN A 113 -8.10 7.35 13.90
N VAL A 114 -8.70 6.36 13.21
CA VAL A 114 -8.43 4.94 13.45
C VAL A 114 -7.71 4.29 12.27
N VAL A 115 -8.09 4.64 11.04
CA VAL A 115 -7.60 3.99 9.82
C VAL A 115 -6.11 4.24 9.61
N ALA A 116 -5.66 5.49 9.78
CA ALA A 116 -4.26 5.86 9.58
C ALA A 116 -3.28 5.09 10.50
N PRO A 117 -3.43 5.10 11.84
CA PRO A 117 -2.50 4.39 12.73
C PRO A 117 -2.56 2.86 12.55
N LEU A 118 -3.74 2.29 12.29
CA LEU A 118 -3.88 0.85 12.04
C LEU A 118 -3.21 0.44 10.73
N THR A 119 -3.42 1.21 9.66
CA THR A 119 -2.85 0.87 8.36
C THR A 119 -1.33 1.05 8.35
N ALA A 120 -0.81 2.08 9.05
CA ALA A 120 0.64 2.25 9.22
C ALA A 120 1.25 1.05 9.96
N SER A 121 0.68 0.67 11.11
CA SER A 121 1.17 -0.46 11.91
C SER A 121 1.11 -1.78 11.15
N ALA A 122 0.01 -2.04 10.44
CA ALA A 122 -0.12 -3.23 9.62
C ALA A 122 0.85 -3.20 8.42
N GLY A 123 1.01 -2.03 7.80
CA GLY A 123 1.94 -1.81 6.70
C GLY A 123 3.40 -2.02 7.12
N ASP A 124 3.77 -1.68 8.35
CA ASP A 124 5.12 -1.90 8.86
C ASP A 124 5.47 -3.39 8.99
N ILE A 125 4.57 -4.17 9.57
CA ILE A 125 4.73 -5.62 9.74
C ILE A 125 4.65 -6.31 8.38
N ALA A 126 3.63 -5.99 7.60
CA ALA A 126 3.39 -6.60 6.30
C ALA A 126 4.47 -6.23 5.29
N GLY A 127 4.98 -4.99 5.31
CA GLY A 127 6.00 -4.54 4.36
C GLY A 127 7.30 -5.32 4.49
N ILE A 128 7.72 -5.66 5.73
CA ILE A 128 8.86 -6.55 5.97
C ILE A 128 8.58 -7.94 5.38
N LEU A 129 7.41 -8.52 5.69
CA LEU A 129 7.04 -9.86 5.23
C LEU A 129 6.93 -9.94 3.70
N CYS A 130 6.26 -8.96 3.07
CA CYS A 130 6.09 -8.87 1.62
C CYS A 130 7.43 -8.69 0.92
N LEU A 131 8.36 -7.91 1.50
CA LEU A 131 9.70 -7.76 0.94
C LEU A 131 10.48 -9.07 1.02
N ILE A 132 10.49 -9.75 2.18
CA ILE A 132 11.18 -11.03 2.35
C ILE A 132 10.60 -12.08 1.40
N MET A 133 9.28 -12.20 1.32
CA MET A 133 8.63 -13.11 0.37
C MET A 133 9.04 -12.81 -1.07
N SER A 134 9.08 -11.53 -1.45
CA SER A 134 9.45 -11.14 -2.82
C SER A 134 10.91 -11.45 -3.13
N LEU A 135 11.83 -11.25 -2.18
CA LEU A 135 13.23 -11.66 -2.32
C LEU A 135 13.34 -13.17 -2.55
N THR A 136 12.66 -13.97 -1.72
CA THR A 136 12.67 -15.44 -1.85
C THR A 136 12.08 -15.92 -3.17
N VAL A 137 11.00 -15.31 -3.66
CA VAL A 137 10.34 -15.68 -4.92
C VAL A 137 11.22 -15.33 -6.14
N VAL A 138 11.93 -14.21 -6.10
CA VAL A 138 12.86 -13.79 -7.17
C VAL A 138 14.23 -14.51 -7.05
N GLY A 139 14.43 -15.25 -5.96
CA GLY A 139 15.62 -16.07 -5.71
C GLY A 139 16.87 -15.27 -5.35
N ILE A 140 16.70 -14.07 -4.80
CA ILE A 140 17.79 -13.22 -4.26
C ILE A 140 17.96 -13.55 -2.79
#